data_AF-A0A7Y0N3R9-F1
#
_entry.id   AF-A0A7Y0N3R9-F1
#
_cell.length_a   1.000
_cell.length_b   1.000
_cell.length_c   1.000
_cell.angle_alpha   90.00
_cell.angle_beta   90.00
_cell.angle_gamma   90.00
#
_symmetry.space_group_name_H-M   'P 1'
#
loop_
_entity.id
_entity.type
_entity.pdbx_description
1 polymer ?
#
loop_
_entity_poly.entity_id
_entity_poly.type
_entity_poly.pdbx_seq_one_letter_code
_entity_poly.pdbx_strand_id
1 'polypeptide(L)'
;TPFVIAPNMDLEAETSDSFEIGNKFDNGRAQLYVSAFYNKFQNFIDVVTTGQDNFGNYVKQYQNLHGVETYGAELSAAYAFTSSWKLSTKLGYVDGKDAEGEYVRSITPFEGNVGLNYQQQDFNAFATWNWAGSMDRVPSCQTSLGQKTECAQT
;
A
#
# COMPACT_ATOMS: atom_id res chain seq x y z
N THR A 1 11.17 -17.77 -14.24
CA THR A 1 11.51 -19.15 -13.82
C THR A 1 10.24 -19.94 -13.68
N PRO A 2 10.19 -21.21 -14.09
CA PRO A 2 8.98 -22.01 -13.94
C PRO A 2 8.69 -22.26 -12.46
N PHE A 3 7.42 -22.22 -12.09
CA PHE A 3 6.96 -22.43 -10.72
C PHE A 3 5.63 -23.19 -10.73
N VAL A 4 5.35 -23.86 -9.62
CA VAL A 4 4.06 -24.51 -9.34
C VAL A 4 3.49 -23.92 -8.05
N ILE A 5 2.17 -23.74 -7.99
CA ILE A 5 1.49 -23.31 -6.76
C ILE A 5 0.92 -24.55 -6.09
N ALA A 6 1.46 -24.90 -4.93
CA ALA A 6 0.93 -25.98 -4.11
C ALA A 6 -0.16 -25.45 -3.16
N PRO A 7 -1.25 -26.20 -2.93
CA PRO A 7 -2.23 -25.84 -1.92
C PRO A 7 -1.63 -26.01 -0.50
N ASN A 8 -2.11 -25.22 0.45
CA ASN A 8 -1.89 -25.42 1.88
C ASN A 8 -3.24 -25.64 2.56
N MET A 9 -3.50 -26.87 3.01
CA MET A 9 -4.77 -27.23 3.65
C MET A 9 -4.80 -26.88 5.14
N ASP A 10 -3.65 -26.48 5.70
CA ASP A 10 -3.48 -26.11 7.10
C ASP A 10 -3.57 -24.59 7.30
N LEU A 11 -4.06 -23.85 6.29
CA LEU A 11 -4.24 -22.41 6.41
C LEU A 11 -5.27 -22.08 7.49
N GLU A 12 -4.86 -21.23 8.41
CA GLU A 12 -5.73 -20.58 9.36
C GLU A 12 -6.28 -19.27 8.78
N ALA A 13 -7.42 -18.82 9.31
CA ALA A 13 -7.99 -17.53 8.93
C ALA A 13 -7.05 -16.39 9.35
N GLU A 14 -6.86 -15.43 8.45
CA GLU A 14 -6.19 -14.16 8.74
C GLU A 14 -7.12 -13.27 9.57
N THR A 15 -6.58 -12.70 10.65
CA THR A 15 -7.28 -11.72 11.49
C THR A 15 -6.39 -10.49 11.72
N SER A 16 -7.00 -9.34 11.99
CA SER A 16 -6.27 -8.10 12.25
C SER A 16 -6.86 -7.30 13.39
N ASP A 17 -5.97 -6.67 14.15
CA ASP A 17 -6.29 -5.63 15.12
C ASP A 17 -5.83 -4.28 14.56
N SER A 18 -6.77 -3.36 14.40
CA SER A 18 -6.54 -2.06 13.78
C SER A 18 -6.82 -0.91 14.74
N PHE A 19 -5.91 0.06 14.80
CA PHE A 19 -6.08 1.32 15.49
C PHE A 19 -5.93 2.48 14.51
N GLU A 20 -6.91 3.38 14.50
CA GLU A 20 -6.88 4.59 13.68
C GLU A 20 -7.23 5.81 14.52
N ILE A 21 -6.50 6.89 14.32
CA ILE A 21 -6.81 8.20 14.88
C ILE A 21 -6.81 9.24 13.76
N GLY A 22 -7.81 10.11 13.77
CA GLY A 22 -7.92 11.14 12.76
C GLY A 22 -8.63 12.39 13.27
N ASN A 23 -8.42 13.48 12.53
CA ASN A 23 -9.11 14.73 12.72
C ASN A 23 -9.69 15.22 11.40
N LYS A 24 -10.87 15.83 11.50
CA LYS A 24 -11.58 16.43 10.39
C LYS A 24 -11.94 17.86 10.73
N PHE A 25 -11.63 18.77 9.81
CA PHE A 25 -12.05 20.15 9.83
C PHE A 25 -12.76 20.50 8.51
N ASP A 26 -13.91 21.16 8.62
CA ASP A 26 -14.65 21.69 7.49
C ASP A 26 -15.38 22.97 7.89
N ASN A 27 -15.12 24.07 7.18
CA ASN A 27 -15.83 25.33 7.35
C ASN A 27 -16.49 25.84 6.05
N GLY A 28 -16.69 24.95 5.07
CA GLY A 28 -17.24 25.25 3.74
C GLY A 28 -16.23 25.84 2.75
N ARG A 29 -15.25 26.62 3.23
CA ARG A 29 -14.18 27.18 2.37
C ARG A 29 -12.91 26.32 2.39
N ALA A 30 -12.56 25.82 3.56
CA ALA A 30 -11.40 25.00 3.83
C ALA A 30 -11.85 23.65 4.39
N GLN A 31 -11.23 22.59 3.88
CA GLN A 31 -11.46 21.21 4.27
C GLN A 31 -10.11 20.58 4.56
N LEU A 32 -9.96 19.94 5.71
CA LEU A 32 -8.75 19.22 6.09
C LEU A 32 -9.16 17.92 6.79
N TYR A 33 -8.59 16.83 6.32
CA TYR A 33 -8.72 15.50 6.87
C TYR A 33 -7.31 14.96 7.03
N VAL A 34 -6.99 14.50 8.22
CA VAL A 34 -5.72 13.86 8.52
C VAL A 34 -5.99 12.65 9.39
N SER A 35 -5.39 11.52 9.05
CA SER A 35 -5.48 10.29 9.82
C SER A 35 -4.12 9.60 9.87
N ALA A 36 -3.92 8.83 10.94
CA ALA A 36 -2.83 7.89 11.07
C ALA A 36 -3.42 6.57 11.55
N PHE A 37 -2.87 5.46 11.06
CA PHE A 37 -3.34 4.13 11.39
C PHE A 37 -2.18 3.19 11.68
N TYR A 38 -2.48 2.14 12.43
CA TYR A 38 -1.61 1.02 12.73
C TYR A 38 -2.44 -0.26 12.71
N ASN A 39 -1.96 -1.27 11.99
CA ASN A 39 -2.59 -2.58 11.89
C ASN A 39 -1.59 -3.66 12.30
N LYS A 40 -2.06 -4.59 13.12
CA LYS A 40 -1.33 -5.80 13.47
C LYS A 40 -2.09 -7.01 12.96
N PHE A 41 -1.45 -7.78 12.10
CA PHE A 41 -2.03 -8.97 11.51
C PHE A 41 -1.59 -10.22 12.26
N GLN A 42 -2.51 -11.17 12.34
CA GLN A 42 -2.32 -12.52 12.85
C GLN A 42 -2.66 -13.47 11.71
N ASN A 43 -1.81 -14.49 11.51
CA ASN A 43 -1.95 -15.46 10.44
C ASN A 43 -2.01 -14.83 9.03
N PHE A 44 -1.18 -13.81 8.77
CA PHE A 44 -1.18 -13.08 7.50
C PHE A 44 -0.87 -14.01 6.32
N ILE A 45 -1.76 -14.12 5.34
CA ILE A 45 -1.61 -15.09 4.26
C ILE A 45 -0.80 -14.46 3.12
N ASP A 46 0.43 -14.95 2.93
CA ASP A 46 1.27 -14.56 1.78
C ASP A 46 1.88 -15.79 1.08
N VAL A 47 2.36 -15.57 -0.13
CA VAL A 47 3.00 -16.59 -0.95
C VAL A 47 4.50 -16.65 -0.68
N VAL A 48 4.95 -17.77 -0.14
CA VAL A 48 6.38 -18.05 0.07
C VAL A 48 6.86 -19.16 -0.86
N THR A 49 8.17 -19.19 -1.10
CA THR A 49 8.82 -20.30 -1.81
C THR A 49 9.19 -21.38 -0.79
N THR A 50 8.58 -22.55 -0.87
CA THR A 50 8.80 -23.67 0.07
C THR A 50 9.83 -24.68 -0.40
N GLY A 51 10.30 -24.57 -1.65
CA GLY A 51 11.35 -25.41 -2.21
C GLY A 51 11.28 -25.51 -3.73
N GLN A 52 11.72 -26.66 -4.25
CA GLN A 52 11.61 -27.03 -5.67
C GLN A 52 10.99 -28.42 -5.82
N ASP A 53 10.26 -28.64 -6.90
CA ASP A 53 9.74 -29.96 -7.25
C ASP A 53 10.81 -30.84 -7.94
N ASN A 54 10.46 -32.09 -8.23
CA ASN A 54 11.35 -33.05 -8.90
C ASN A 54 11.76 -32.64 -10.32
N PHE A 55 11.13 -31.61 -10.89
CA PHE A 55 11.41 -31.07 -12.22
C PHE A 55 12.19 -29.75 -12.15
N GLY A 56 12.59 -29.31 -10.95
CA GLY A 56 13.31 -28.06 -10.72
C GLY A 56 12.44 -26.80 -10.77
N ASN A 57 11.11 -26.94 -10.75
CA ASN A 57 10.20 -25.80 -10.64
C ASN A 57 10.16 -25.31 -9.19
N TYR A 58 10.18 -24.00 -8.97
CA TYR A 58 9.97 -23.46 -7.63
C TYR A 58 8.56 -23.80 -7.15
N VAL A 59 8.45 -24.34 -5.93
CA VAL A 59 7.16 -24.57 -5.28
C VAL A 59 6.82 -23.33 -4.48
N LYS A 60 5.75 -22.66 -4.90
CA LYS A 60 5.14 -21.56 -4.16
C LYS A 60 3.93 -22.06 -3.39
N GLN A 61 3.76 -21.61 -2.17
CA GLN A 61 2.65 -22.01 -1.32
C GLN A 61 2.19 -20.83 -0.47
N TYR A 62 0.88 -20.72 -0.29
CA TYR A 62 0.31 -19.76 0.66
C TYR A 62 0.57 -20.25 2.08
N GLN A 63 1.11 -19.38 2.93
CA GLN A 63 1.46 -19.66 4.32
C GLN A 63 0.93 -18.54 5.22
N ASN A 64 0.55 -18.90 6.45
CA ASN A 64 0.28 -17.92 7.49
C ASN A 64 1.61 -17.39 8.04
N LEU A 65 1.90 -16.12 7.78
CA LEU A 65 3.02 -15.37 8.31
C LEU A 65 2.64 -14.71 9.65
N HIS A 66 3.63 -14.57 10.52
CA HIS A 66 3.47 -13.95 11.83
C HIS A 66 4.13 -12.57 11.88
N GLY A 67 3.64 -11.71 12.77
CA GLY A 67 4.25 -10.41 13.07
C GLY A 67 4.22 -9.40 11.93
N VAL A 68 3.27 -9.54 11.00
CA VAL A 68 3.03 -8.53 9.98
C VAL A 68 2.37 -7.32 10.63
N GLU A 69 3.03 -6.18 10.54
CA GLU A 69 2.55 -4.90 11.06
C GLU A 69 2.60 -3.86 9.94
N THR A 70 1.53 -3.09 9.78
CA THR A 70 1.49 -1.97 8.83
C THR A 70 1.08 -0.69 9.55
N TYR A 71 1.61 0.43 9.09
CA TYR A 71 1.26 1.75 9.60
C TYR A 71 1.32 2.78 8.49
N GLY A 72 0.57 3.86 8.67
CA GLY A 72 0.50 4.87 7.64
C GLY A 72 -0.18 6.13 8.11
N ALA A 73 -0.17 7.10 7.20
CA ALA A 73 -0.85 8.36 7.38
C ALA A 73 -1.45 8.84 6.06
N GLU A 74 -2.60 9.48 6.16
CA GLU A 74 -3.31 10.05 5.04
C GLU A 74 -3.61 11.53 5.31
N LEU A 75 -3.52 12.34 4.26
CA LEU A 75 -3.92 13.74 4.28
C LEU A 75 -4.82 14.00 3.08
N SER A 76 -5.97 14.64 3.33
CA SER A 76 -6.75 15.29 2.29
C SER A 76 -7.02 16.73 2.68
N ALA A 77 -6.64 17.66 1.81
CA ALA A 77 -6.90 19.07 2.00
C ALA A 77 -7.55 19.69 0.77
N ALA A 78 -8.47 20.62 0.99
CA ALA A 78 -9.04 21.43 -0.08
C ALA A 78 -9.31 22.87 0.40
N TYR A 79 -9.10 23.83 -0.50
CA TYR A 79 -9.28 25.23 -0.21
C TYR A 79 -9.88 25.98 -1.40
N ALA A 80 -11.04 26.59 -1.19
CA ALA A 80 -11.67 27.52 -2.12
C ALA A 80 -11.11 28.93 -1.87
N PHE A 81 -10.06 29.31 -2.61
CA PHE A 81 -9.45 30.64 -2.43
C PHE A 81 -10.29 31.75 -3.06
N THR A 82 -11.14 31.43 -4.05
CA THR A 82 -12.21 32.33 -4.55
C THR A 82 -13.54 31.59 -4.63
N SER A 83 -14.62 32.27 -5.06
CA SER A 83 -15.92 31.65 -5.34
C SER A 83 -15.87 30.64 -6.50
N SER A 84 -14.89 30.77 -7.39
CA SER A 84 -14.82 30.03 -8.65
C SER A 84 -13.63 29.07 -8.68
N TRP A 85 -12.61 29.25 -7.84
CA TRP A 85 -11.41 28.40 -7.82
C TRP A 85 -11.27 27.61 -6.53
N LYS A 86 -11.03 26.29 -6.69
CA LYS A 86 -10.75 25.36 -5.60
C LYS A 86 -9.48 24.56 -5.89
N LEU A 87 -8.52 24.60 -4.96
CA LEU A 87 -7.35 23.73 -4.94
C LEU A 87 -7.62 22.55 -4.00
N SER A 88 -7.15 21.37 -4.37
CA SER A 88 -7.26 20.14 -3.57
C SER A 88 -5.99 19.32 -3.67
N THR A 89 -5.69 18.57 -2.62
CA THR A 89 -4.59 17.59 -2.60
C THR A 89 -4.94 16.41 -1.72
N LYS A 90 -4.40 15.25 -2.08
CA LYS A 90 -4.42 14.03 -1.29
C LYS A 90 -3.01 13.46 -1.25
N LEU A 91 -2.59 12.99 -0.08
CA LEU A 91 -1.31 12.33 0.16
C LEU A 91 -1.57 11.04 0.95
N GLY A 92 -0.89 9.96 0.58
CA GLY A 92 -0.94 8.68 1.28
C GLY A 92 0.46 8.11 1.48
N TYR A 93 0.74 7.66 2.69
CA TYR A 93 1.97 6.95 3.02
C TYR A 93 1.62 5.71 3.83
N VAL A 94 2.15 4.58 3.42
CA VAL A 94 2.02 3.29 4.12
C VAL A 94 3.41 2.64 4.19
N ASP A 95 3.69 1.98 5.30
CA ASP A 95 4.86 1.11 5.50
C ASP A 95 4.43 -0.13 6.29
N GLY A 96 5.23 -1.19 6.21
CA GLY A 96 4.95 -2.42 6.92
C GLY A 96 5.91 -3.53 6.59
N LYS A 97 6.19 -4.33 7.62
CA LYS A 97 7.14 -5.44 7.59
C LYS A 97 6.57 -6.65 8.30
N ASP A 98 7.10 -7.82 7.97
CA ASP A 98 6.88 -9.06 8.73
C ASP A 98 7.84 -9.18 9.93
N ALA A 99 7.72 -10.28 10.69
CA ALA A 99 8.58 -10.56 11.84
C ALA A 99 10.06 -10.73 11.47
N GLU A 100 10.35 -11.11 10.23
CA GLU A 100 11.67 -11.30 9.66
C GLU A 100 12.31 -9.97 9.18
N GLY A 101 11.54 -8.88 9.20
CA GLY A 101 11.95 -7.55 8.79
C GLY A 101 11.90 -7.32 7.28
N GLU A 102 11.26 -8.21 6.52
CA GLU A 102 11.00 -8.06 5.09
C GLU A 102 9.79 -7.16 4.86
N TYR A 103 9.83 -6.35 3.80
CA TYR A 103 8.69 -5.50 3.46
C TYR A 103 7.52 -6.33 2.95
N VAL A 104 6.31 -5.95 3.35
CA VAL A 104 5.09 -6.56 2.83
C VAL A 104 4.91 -6.17 1.36
N ARG A 105 4.68 -7.17 0.51
CA ARG A 105 4.64 -6.98 -0.96
C ARG A 105 3.55 -6.03 -1.46
N SER A 106 2.46 -5.90 -0.71
CA SER A 106 1.22 -5.23 -1.16
C SER A 106 1.12 -3.77 -0.74
N ILE A 107 2.20 -3.16 -0.25
CA ILE A 107 2.21 -1.78 0.25
C ILE A 107 2.55 -0.81 -0.88
N THR A 108 1.72 0.21 -1.10
CA THR A 108 1.98 1.23 -2.13
C THR A 108 3.13 2.18 -1.74
N PRO A 109 3.83 2.76 -2.72
CA PRO A 109 4.80 3.81 -2.43
C PRO A 109 4.08 5.07 -1.93
N PHE A 110 4.85 6.06 -1.49
CA PHE A 110 4.29 7.38 -1.21
C PHE A 110 3.63 7.95 -2.47
N GLU A 111 2.35 8.30 -2.38
CA GLU A 111 1.58 8.74 -3.54
C GLU A 111 0.67 9.92 -3.19
N GLY A 112 0.24 10.61 -4.23
CA GLY A 112 -0.68 11.72 -4.04
C GLY A 112 -1.13 12.39 -5.32
N ASN A 113 -1.90 13.44 -5.12
CA ASN A 113 -2.37 14.28 -6.22
C ASN A 113 -2.50 15.75 -5.84
N VAL A 114 -2.57 16.57 -6.87
CA VAL A 114 -2.98 17.97 -6.78
C VAL A 114 -4.04 18.21 -7.85
N GLY A 115 -5.18 18.78 -7.45
CA GLY A 115 -6.29 19.09 -8.33
C GLY A 115 -6.68 20.57 -8.23
N LEU A 116 -6.76 21.25 -9.36
CA LEU A 116 -7.25 22.61 -9.49
C LEU A 116 -8.58 22.60 -10.26
N ASN A 117 -9.62 23.17 -9.67
CA ASN A 117 -10.95 23.23 -10.25
C ASN A 117 -11.38 24.69 -10.42
N TYR A 118 -11.99 24.99 -11.56
CA TYR A 118 -12.63 26.25 -11.88
C TYR A 118 -14.10 26.03 -12.23
N GLN A 119 -15.00 26.75 -11.58
CA GLN A 119 -16.43 26.70 -11.82
C GLN A 119 -17.01 28.11 -11.89
N GLN A 120 -17.71 28.42 -12.99
CA GLN A 120 -18.39 29.70 -13.18
C GLN A 120 -19.68 29.48 -13.98
N GLN A 121 -20.83 29.69 -13.33
CA GLN A 121 -22.17 29.45 -13.92
C GLN A 121 -22.24 28.03 -14.53
N ASP A 122 -22.37 27.93 -15.84
CA ASP A 122 -22.48 26.66 -16.58
C ASP A 122 -21.14 26.10 -17.06
N PHE A 123 -20.04 26.85 -16.90
CA PHE A 123 -18.70 26.44 -17.31
C PHE A 123 -17.90 25.83 -16.16
N ASN A 124 -17.31 24.67 -16.40
CA ASN A 124 -16.44 23.97 -15.47
C ASN A 124 -15.16 23.53 -16.18
N ALA A 125 -14.01 23.71 -15.53
CA ALA A 125 -12.71 23.23 -16.00
C ALA A 125 -11.91 22.68 -14.82
N PHE A 126 -11.07 21.68 -15.08
CA PHE A 126 -10.20 21.10 -14.06
C PHE A 126 -8.85 20.70 -14.62
N ALA A 127 -7.85 20.65 -13.74
CA ALA A 127 -6.55 20.09 -14.01
C ALA A 127 -6.13 19.23 -12.81
N THR A 128 -5.64 18.02 -13.07
CA THR A 128 -5.20 17.09 -12.03
C THR A 128 -3.82 16.55 -12.37
N TRP A 129 -2.94 16.56 -11.39
CA TRP A 129 -1.64 15.92 -11.46
C TRP A 129 -1.55 14.83 -10.40
N ASN A 130 -1.29 13.60 -10.85
CA ASN A 130 -1.05 12.45 -9.97
C ASN A 130 0.43 12.08 -10.03
N TRP A 131 0.97 11.64 -8.90
CA TRP A 131 2.37 11.22 -8.79
C TRP A 131 2.49 10.11 -7.75
N ALA A 132 3.54 9.31 -7.89
CA ALA A 132 3.91 8.27 -6.96
C ALA A 132 5.45 8.22 -6.88
N GLY A 133 5.96 7.87 -5.70
CA GLY A 133 7.38 7.58 -5.48
C GLY A 133 7.79 6.24 -6.11
N SER A 134 9.08 5.95 -6.05
CA SER A 134 9.63 4.65 -6.44
C SER A 134 9.19 3.54 -5.48
N MET A 135 8.98 2.35 -6.02
CA MET A 135 8.56 1.16 -5.28
C MET A 135 9.78 0.38 -4.77
N ASP A 136 10.55 1.01 -3.87
CA ASP A 136 11.83 0.46 -3.36
C ASP A 136 11.66 -0.38 -2.08
N ARG A 137 10.47 -0.35 -1.47
CA ARG A 137 10.13 -1.11 -0.25
C ARG A 137 9.43 -2.41 -0.63
N VAL A 138 10.19 -3.33 -1.21
CA VAL A 138 9.72 -4.65 -1.67
C VAL A 138 10.40 -5.78 -0.90
N PRO A 139 9.76 -6.95 -0.75
CA PRO A 139 10.41 -8.11 -0.17
C PRO A 139 11.58 -8.58 -1.03
N SER A 140 12.47 -9.35 -0.42
CA SER A 140 13.53 -10.03 -1.16
C SER A 140 13.02 -11.27 -1.91
N CYS A 141 13.60 -11.48 -3.09
CA CYS A 141 13.45 -12.66 -3.92
C CYS A 141 14.74 -13.51 -3.88
N GLN A 142 14.65 -14.76 -4.31
CA GLN A 142 15.82 -15.61 -4.53
C GLN A 142 16.16 -15.70 -6.02
N THR A 143 17.44 -15.61 -6.35
CA THR A 143 17.94 -15.87 -7.70
C THR A 143 17.92 -17.37 -8.03
N SER A 144 18.16 -17.72 -9.30
CA SER A 144 18.37 -19.12 -9.73
C SER A 144 19.53 -19.83 -9.03
N LEU A 145 20.40 -19.07 -8.34
CA LEU A 145 21.54 -19.55 -7.56
C LEU A 145 21.25 -19.57 -6.04
N GLY A 146 20.00 -19.31 -5.62
CA GLY A 146 19.61 -19.28 -4.21
C GLY A 146 20.08 -18.05 -3.44
N GLN A 147 20.58 -17.01 -4.11
CA GLN A 147 21.02 -15.77 -3.45
C GLN A 147 19.85 -14.82 -3.24
N LYS A 148 19.81 -14.17 -2.07
CA LYS A 148 18.86 -13.11 -1.73
C LYS A 148 19.11 -11.88 -2.62
N THR A 149 18.09 -11.40 -3.31
CA THR A 149 18.09 -10.20 -4.16
C THR A 149 16.79 -9.44 -3.94
N GLU A 150 16.70 -8.17 -4.30
CA GLU A 150 15.40 -7.49 -4.36
C GLU A 150 14.51 -8.17 -5.41
N CYS A 151 13.21 -8.32 -5.11
CA CYS A 151 12.25 -8.70 -6.13
C CYS A 151 12.21 -7.63 -7.23
N ALA A 152 12.08 -8.06 -8.50
CA ALA A 152 12.14 -7.16 -9.64
C ALA A 152 11.22 -5.94 -9.43
N GLN A 153 11.84 -4.76 -9.43
CA GLN A 153 11.16 -3.46 -9.41
C GLN A 153 10.49 -3.27 -10.77
N THR A 154 9.19 -2.95 -10.78
CA THR A 154 8.44 -2.58 -11.99
C THR A 154 8.67 -1.14 -12.37
#